data_AF-A0A0G1XS36-F1
#
_entry.id   AF-A0A0G1XS36-F1
#
_cell.length_a   1.000
_cell.length_b   1.000
_cell.length_c   1.000
_cell.angle_alpha   90.00
_cell.angle_beta   90.00
_cell.angle_gamma   90.00
#
_symmetry.space_group_name_H-M   'P 1'
#
loop_
_entity.id
_entity.type
_entity.pdbx_description
1 polymer ?
#
loop_
_entity_poly.entity_id
_entity_poly.type
_entity_poly.pdbx_seq_one_letter_code
_entity_poly.pdbx_strand_id
1 'polypeptide(L)' 'MHYVFNCPTCAMPLETEAENDDQAVAMLMEKFPSHMSEAHPDQPMPENPGEMIRSQMMKKEDGTEGQTEEMDGGTATEG' A
#
# COMPACT_ATOMS: atom_id res chain seq x y z
N MET A 1 -14.45 2.15 4.55
CA MET A 1 -13.36 2.91 3.88
C MET A 1 -12.61 1.93 2.99
N HIS A 2 -12.21 2.35 1.78
CA HIS A 2 -11.46 1.47 0.88
C HIS A 2 -9.96 1.63 1.11
N TYR A 3 -9.28 0.50 1.27
CA TYR A 3 -7.83 0.43 1.41
C TYR A 3 -7.25 -0.41 0.30
N VAL A 4 -6.14 0.05 -0.25
CA VAL A 4 -5.44 -0.60 -1.37
C VAL A 4 -4.00 -0.79 -0.97
N PHE A 5 -3.55 -2.02 -0.88
CA PHE A 5 -2.15 -2.36 -0.65
C PHE A 5 -1.52 -2.82 -1.95
N ASN A 6 -0.45 -2.15 -2.37
CA ASN A 6 0.32 -2.56 -3.54
C ASN A 6 1.44 -3.50 -3.11
N CYS A 7 1.38 -4.75 -3.55
CA CYS A 7 2.42 -5.74 -3.29
C CYS A 7 3.77 -5.22 -3.84
N PRO A 8 4.82 -5.10 -3.02
CA PRO A 8 6.10 -4.54 -3.48
C PRO A 8 6.81 -5.45 -4.50
N THR A 9 6.42 -6.72 -4.59
CA THR A 9 7.06 -7.71 -5.46
C THR A 9 6.46 -7.74 -6.87
N CYS A 10 5.13 -7.76 -7.00
CA CYS A 10 4.44 -7.80 -8.31
C CYS A 10 3.67 -6.53 -8.66
N ALA A 11 3.61 -5.54 -7.77
CA ALA A 11 2.76 -4.35 -7.90
C ALA A 11 1.25 -4.65 -8.08
N MET A 12 0.78 -5.88 -7.81
CA MET A 12 -0.65 -6.16 -7.83
C MET A 12 -1.36 -5.48 -6.65
N PRO A 13 -2.43 -4.71 -6.92
CA PRO A 13 -3.22 -4.09 -5.87
C PRO A 13 -4.11 -5.11 -5.17
N LEU A 14 -4.02 -5.18 -3.84
CA LEU A 14 -4.92 -5.90 -2.97
C LEU A 14 -5.87 -4.90 -2.30
N GLU A 15 -7.14 -4.96 -2.68
CA GLU A 15 -8.17 -4.04 -2.19
C GLU A 15 -8.98 -4.70 -1.07
N THR A 16 -9.31 -3.91 -0.04
CA THR A 16 -10.20 -4.32 1.04
C THR A 16 -11.04 -3.15 1.52
N GLU A 17 -12.21 -3.46 2.10
CA GLU A 17 -13.07 -2.47 2.74
C GLU A 17 -13.05 -2.71 4.24
N ALA A 18 -12.71 -1.67 5.01
CA ALA A 18 -12.64 -1.74 6.46
C ALA A 18 -13.09 -0.42 7.10
N GLU A 19 -13.46 -0.49 8.37
CA GLU A 19 -13.91 0.64 9.18
C GLU A 19 -12.73 1.51 9.64
N ASN A 20 -11.56 0.92 9.85
CA ASN A 20 -10.34 1.59 10.33
C ASN A 20 -9.06 0.91 9.82
N ASP A 21 -7.92 1.57 9.98
CA ASP A 21 -6.60 1.11 9.53
C ASP A 21 -6.22 -0.28 10.08
N ASP A 22 -6.40 -0.51 11.38
CA ASP A 22 -6.04 -1.80 11.99
C ASP A 22 -6.91 -2.97 11.47
N GLN A 23 -8.20 -2.71 11.18
CA GLN A 23 -9.07 -3.71 10.56
C GLN A 23 -8.68 -3.96 9.09
N ALA A 24 -8.26 -2.92 8.36
CA ALA A 24 -7.75 -3.05 7.00
C ALA A 24 -6.47 -3.88 6.95
N VAL A 25 -5.52 -3.62 7.86
CA VAL A 25 -4.27 -4.39 7.98
C VAL A 25 -4.56 -5.84 8.32
N ALA A 26 -5.49 -6.13 9.24
CA ALA A 26 -5.87 -7.49 9.57
C ALA A 26 -6.43 -8.24 8.35
N MET A 27 -7.37 -7.65 7.61
CA MET A 27 -7.95 -8.25 6.40
C MET A 27 -6.91 -8.47 5.29
N LEU A 28 -6.01 -7.51 5.10
CA LEU A 28 -4.92 -7.62 4.11
C LEU A 28 -3.89 -8.67 4.55
N MET A 29 -3.59 -8.78 5.85
CA MET A 29 -2.71 -9.82 6.41
C MET A 29 -3.28 -11.23 6.22
N GLU A 30 -4.60 -11.40 6.20
CA GLU A 30 -5.22 -12.70 5.89
C GLU A 30 -5.10 -13.06 4.39
N LYS A 31 -5.16 -12.07 3.49
CA LYS A 31 -5.06 -12.28 2.04
C LYS A 31 -3.63 -12.38 1.52
N PHE A 32 -2.70 -11.65 2.14
CA PHE A 32 -1.30 -11.56 1.74
C PHE A 32 -0.56 -12.91 1.67
N PRO A 33 -0.65 -13.83 2.65
CA PRO A 33 0.02 -15.13 2.56
C PRO A 33 -0.50 -15.99 1.40
N SER A 34 -1.80 -15.95 1.12
CA SER A 34 -2.39 -16.64 -0.03
C SER A 34 -1.85 -16.05 -1.33
N HIS A 35 -1.85 -14.71 -1.44
CA HIS A 35 -1.27 -14.03 -2.59
C HIS A 35 0.22 -14.37 -2.79
N MET A 36 1.03 -14.35 -1.72
CA MET A 36 2.45 -14.73 -1.79
C MET A 36 2.62 -16.19 -2.22
N SER A 37 1.83 -17.11 -1.68
CA SER A 37 1.93 -18.52 -2.04
C SER A 37 1.53 -18.81 -3.49
N GLU A 38 0.56 -18.06 -4.03
CA GLU A 38 0.06 -18.23 -5.40
C GLU A 38 0.88 -17.46 -6.45
N ALA A 39 1.21 -16.18 -6.18
CA ALA A 39 1.90 -15.31 -7.11
C ALA A 39 3.43 -15.36 -6.96
N HIS A 40 3.93 -15.69 -5.77
CA HIS A 40 5.33 -15.65 -5.39
C HIS A 40 5.78 -16.91 -4.61
N PRO A 41 5.56 -18.13 -5.13
CA PRO A 41 5.84 -19.38 -4.40
C PRO A 41 7.32 -19.53 -3.98
N ASP A 42 8.24 -18.86 -4.68
CA ASP A 42 9.69 -18.87 -4.41
C ASP A 42 10.15 -17.75 -3.45
N GLN A 43 9.27 -16.81 -3.08
CA GLN A 43 9.62 -15.74 -2.13
C GLN A 43 9.27 -16.16 -0.71
N PRO A 44 10.20 -16.06 0.25
CA PRO A 44 9.87 -16.26 1.65
C PRO A 44 8.92 -15.17 2.13
N MET A 45 7.97 -15.55 2.99
CA MET A 45 7.08 -14.58 3.64
C MET A 45 7.92 -13.62 4.51
N PRO A 46 7.74 -12.29 4.39
CA PRO A 46 8.43 -11.34 5.25
C PRO A 46 8.10 -11.60 6.73
N GLU A 47 9.05 -11.29 7.62
CA GLU A 47 8.90 -11.53 9.07
C GLU A 47 7.79 -10.69 9.69
N ASN A 48 7.57 -9.48 9.16
CA ASN A 48 6.56 -8.53 9.65
C ASN A 48 5.68 -8.02 8.50
N PRO A 49 4.79 -8.86 7.94
CA PRO A 49 3.93 -8.45 6.82
C PRO A 49 2.97 -7.34 7.22
N GLY A 50 2.56 -7.26 8.49
CA GLY A 50 1.66 -6.22 9.00
C GLY A 50 2.26 -4.80 8.93
N GLU A 51 3.52 -4.61 9.32
CA GLU A 51 4.20 -3.32 9.22
C GLU A 51 4.43 -2.90 7.77
N MET A 52 4.76 -3.88 6.91
CA MET A 52 4.89 -3.66 5.47
C MET A 52 3.56 -3.23 4.86
N ILE A 53 2.47 -3.94 5.16
CA ILE A 53 1.13 -3.61 4.69
C ILE A 53 0.74 -2.22 5.16
N ARG A 54 0.93 -1.90 6.45
CA ARG A 54 0.60 -0.59 7.01
C ARG A 54 1.37 0.55 6.34
N SER A 55 2.63 0.31 5.96
CA SER A 55 3.48 1.31 5.29
C SER A 55 3.15 1.50 3.80
N GLN A 56 2.65 0.45 3.13
CA GLN A 56 2.38 0.44 1.69
C GLN A 56 0.89 0.57 1.36
N MET A 57 -0.02 0.45 2.34
CA MET A 57 -1.44 0.61 2.09
C MET A 57 -1.78 2.08 1.86
N MET A 58 -2.62 2.30 0.85
CA MET A 58 -3.18 3.59 0.50
C MET A 58 -4.67 3.58 0.83
N LYS A 59 -5.12 4.56 1.59
CA LYS A 59 -6.53 4.79 1.83
C LYS A 59 -7.13 5.46 0.58
N LYS A 60 -7.96 4.74 -0.16
CA LYS A 60 -8.81 5.34 -1.20
C LYS A 60 -10.05 5.89 -0.51
N GLU A 61 -10.07 7.20 -0.31
CA GLU A 61 -11.29 7.90 0.02
C GLU A 61 -12.10 8.05 -1.27
N ASP A 62 -13.33 7.57 -1.27
CA ASP A 62 -14.30 7.76 -2.36
C ASP A 62 -14.65 9.26 -2.41
N GLY A 63 -13.75 10.08 -2.97
CA GLY A 63 -13.98 11.52 -3.19
C GLY A 63 -12.93 12.53 -2.74
N THR A 64 -11.65 12.21 -2.58
CA THR A 64 -10.62 13.26 -2.34
C THR A 64 -9.53 13.24 -3.41
N GLU A 65 -9.50 14.33 -4.17
CA GLU A 65 -8.50 14.74 -5.15
C GLU A 65 -7.10 14.82 -4.52
N GLY A 66 -6.07 14.76 -5.36
CA GLY A 66 -4.68 14.48 -4.98
C GLY A 66 -4.09 15.34 -3.85
N GLN A 67 -3.34 14.68 -2.97
CA GLN A 67 -2.21 15.33 -2.30
C GLN A 67 -1.05 15.36 -3.30
N THR A 68 -1.06 16.37 -4.16
CA THR A 68 0.18 16.96 -4.68
C THR A 68 0.80 17.73 -3.53
N GLU A 69 1.68 17.09 -2.74
CA GLU A 69 2.58 17.85 -1.88
C GLU A 69 3.64 18.50 -2.77
N GLU A 70 3.36 19.76 -3.09
CA GLU A 70 4.29 20.76 -3.56
C GLU A 70 5.48 20.81 -2.58
N MET A 71 6.68 20.47 -3.05
CA MET A 71 7.91 20.92 -2.39
C MET A 71 8.68 21.81 -3.36
N ASP A 72 8.46 23.11 -3.15
CA ASP A 72 9.27 24.24 -3.56
C ASP A 72 10.78 23.96 -3.65
N GLY A 73 11.38 24.43 -4.75
CA GLY A 73 12.83 24.41 -4.91
C GLY A 73 13.27 25.19 -6.14
N GLY A 74 12.86 26.46 -6.23
CA GLY A 74 13.34 27.37 -7.26
C GLY A 74 14.87 27.54 -7.22
N THR A 75 15.47 27.71 -8.39
CA THR A 75 16.37 28.84 -8.69
C THR A 75 16.77 28.77 -10.15
N ALA A 76 16.23 29.70 -10.93
CA ALA A 76 16.82 30.12 -12.18
C ALA A 76 18.09 30.93 -11.86
N THR A 77 19.22 30.61 -12.49
CA THR A 77 20.25 31.62 -12.76
C THR A 77 20.97 31.23 -14.05
N GLU A 78 20.60 31.92 -15.13
CA GLU A 78 21.38 31.99 -16.37
C GLU A 78 22.64 32.83 -16.10
N GLY A 79 23.77 32.39 -16.64
CA GLY A 79 25.04 33.12 -16.71
C GLY A 79 25.78 32.71 -17.96
#